data_AF-A0A9D8TUZ1-F1
#
_entry.id   AF-A0A9D8TUZ1-F1
#
_cell.length_a   1.000
_cell.length_b   1.000
_cell.length_c   1.000
_cell.angle_alpha   90.00
_cell.angle_beta   90.00
_cell.angle_gamma   90.00
#
_symmetry.space_group_name_H-M   'P 1'
#
loop_
_entity.id
_entity.type
_entity.pdbx_description
1 polymer ?
#
loop_
_entity_poly.entity_id
_entity_poly.type
_entity_poly.pdbx_seq_one_letter_code
_entity_poly.pdbx_strand_id
1 'polypeptide(L)'
;MLPTKKINRKKQRYYWSAGLRFTSTLCIFVVLMVLLALASQAAKVSWSDKPLNRTIQPVTSNTAVDMVPDSKSVRCTQAQKAAGVGLCALSLTTGKYKVGLKLEEFTGVQEKTGYKQNIRILMHYPIGYKGKMPGIIFLSGAGTGSATGAFQDQAYYFASAGFLAATIDKPVWHTTPITRDYPSMARVYNEAIGMMRKFPGVDPDAIGVHCDSESGWIEPYILDMDHNIAFQILASPMLFEPKRAMAFVGAQDFSIIGANPGYQSMVRKVFSIDFPGLGLPDGDCNPFNSRSFSIPTFLAYGSKDVMTSQVDGMTKIMEMAQAAGNENFVLRDYPFADHILRIGDGAAGDTTLADHYLQETLAWSAGMVLGYRQTAPKVAGHEIYQSIGLPVIHSDPVGMWYAIVIHVLLILFIIATAVYSLVVLGYKIAALAKRSKRPVAFAGNFAKDILFAAIASFVALWLFVAAVTQIIVRVAFLAWGAAPKIGGMVYWSWYVIQAACVVVVWTWSMVLTTLLETMALKGWLRGKKKPKTQRQVEFLENRTHFLAASKMGVGYIIILAVTMLLVLLVLAFWGLFLY
;
A
#
# COMPACT_ATOMS: atom_id res chain seq x y z
N MET A 1 45.91 36.31 49.43
CA MET A 1 44.52 36.77 49.63
C MET A 1 43.90 37.07 48.27
N LEU A 2 43.08 36.17 47.74
CA LEU A 2 42.15 36.41 46.64
C LEU A 2 40.91 35.55 46.97
N PRO A 3 39.70 36.14 47.02
CA PRO A 3 38.56 35.52 47.67
C PRO A 3 38.02 34.38 46.81
N THR A 4 38.08 33.18 47.37
CA THR A 4 37.29 32.03 46.94
C THR A 4 35.83 32.46 46.81
N LYS A 5 35.30 32.38 45.59
CA LYS A 5 33.85 32.50 45.33
C LYS A 5 33.16 31.39 46.13
N LYS A 6 32.77 31.70 47.37
CA LYS A 6 31.72 31.01 48.12
C LYS A 6 30.47 31.10 47.24
N ILE A 7 30.30 30.11 46.37
CA ILE A 7 29.00 29.80 45.79
C ILE A 7 28.06 29.68 46.99
N ASN A 8 27.09 30.59 46.99
CA ASN A 8 26.23 30.91 48.11
C ASN A 8 25.52 29.64 48.63
N ARG A 9 26.06 29.01 49.69
CA ARG A 9 25.46 27.84 50.39
C ARG A 9 23.98 28.08 50.80
N LYS A 10 23.50 29.33 50.76
CA LYS A 10 22.09 29.71 51.00
C LYS A 10 21.13 29.38 49.85
N LYS A 11 21.57 29.21 48.59
CA LYS A 11 20.70 28.81 47.47
C LYS A 11 20.41 27.30 47.42
N GLN A 12 21.29 26.49 48.02
CA GLN A 12 21.27 25.02 47.93
C GLN A 12 20.22 24.34 48.82
N ARG A 13 19.61 25.06 49.77
CA ARG A 13 18.73 24.47 50.80
C ARG A 13 17.26 24.30 50.37
N TYR A 14 16.89 24.80 49.19
CA TYR A 14 15.51 24.77 48.69
C TYR A 14 15.31 23.84 47.48
N TYR A 15 16.35 23.58 46.70
CA TYR A 15 16.27 22.66 45.56
C TYR A 15 16.63 21.24 45.98
N TRP A 16 16.06 20.24 45.31
CA TRP A 16 16.43 18.85 45.51
C TRP A 16 17.94 18.65 45.26
N SER A 17 18.56 17.73 46.01
CA SER A 17 19.94 17.36 45.73
C SER A 17 20.04 16.74 44.34
N ALA A 18 21.21 16.84 43.70
CA ALA A 18 21.43 16.22 42.39
C ALA A 18 21.12 14.71 42.40
N GLY A 19 21.47 14.03 43.51
CA GLY A 19 21.14 12.61 43.72
C GLY A 19 19.63 12.36 43.79
N LEU A 20 18.88 13.13 44.59
CA LEU A 20 17.42 12.97 44.71
C LEU A 20 16.70 13.27 43.38
N ARG A 21 17.16 14.29 42.64
CA ARG A 21 16.60 14.64 41.33
C ARG A 21 16.86 13.54 40.30
N PHE A 22 18.06 12.96 40.30
CA PHE A 22 18.40 11.84 39.43
C PHE A 22 17.57 10.59 39.76
N THR A 23 17.50 10.18 41.02
CA THR A 23 16.73 8.98 41.43
C THR A 23 15.24 9.14 41.13
N SER A 24 14.67 10.31 41.40
CA SER A 24 13.26 10.58 41.07
C SER A 24 13.00 10.53 39.56
N THR A 25 13.90 11.10 38.76
CA THR A 25 13.82 11.06 37.29
C THR A 25 13.90 9.63 36.78
N LEU A 26 14.82 8.82 37.33
CA LEU A 26 14.97 7.41 36.97
C LEU A 26 13.72 6.59 37.33
N CYS A 27 13.13 6.80 38.51
CA CYS A 27 11.90 6.13 38.90
C CYS A 27 10.74 6.46 37.95
N ILE A 28 10.55 7.75 37.62
CA ILE A 28 9.51 8.19 36.68
C ILE A 28 9.76 7.61 35.29
N PHE A 29 11.02 7.62 34.85
CA PHE A 29 11.43 7.06 33.56
C PHE A 29 11.05 5.58 33.45
N VAL A 30 11.39 4.76 34.45
CA VAL A 30 11.04 3.33 34.46
C VAL A 30 9.52 3.13 34.41
N VAL A 31 8.75 3.90 35.20
CA VAL A 31 7.28 3.80 35.20
C VAL A 31 6.70 4.18 33.84
N LEU A 32 7.13 5.28 33.23
CA LEU A 32 6.67 5.70 31.91
C LEU A 32 7.02 4.69 30.82
N MET A 33 8.23 4.13 30.86
CA MET A 33 8.65 3.08 29.91
C MET A 33 7.75 1.85 30.00
N VAL A 34 7.43 1.38 31.21
CA VAL A 34 6.52 0.24 31.41
C VAL A 34 5.12 0.56 30.89
N LEU A 35 4.58 1.74 31.20
CA LEU A 35 3.25 2.13 30.73
C LEU A 35 3.16 2.22 29.20
N LEU A 36 4.19 2.79 28.56
CA LEU A 36 4.25 2.90 27.09
C LEU A 36 4.48 1.56 26.42
N ALA A 37 5.26 0.66 27.02
CA ALA A 37 5.41 -0.71 26.56
C ALA A 37 4.09 -1.49 26.65
N LEU A 38 3.35 -1.35 27.76
CA LEU A 38 2.02 -1.95 27.92
C LEU A 38 1.02 -1.38 26.89
N ALA A 39 1.02 -0.07 26.67
CA ALA A 39 0.20 0.55 25.63
C ALA A 39 0.53 0.03 24.22
N SER A 40 1.83 -0.14 23.93
CA SER A 40 2.31 -0.70 22.66
C SER A 40 1.90 -2.17 22.49
N GLN A 41 1.94 -2.95 23.57
CA GLN A 41 1.53 -4.35 23.58
C GLN A 41 0.01 -4.49 23.42
N ALA A 42 -0.78 -3.63 24.07
CA ALA A 42 -2.23 -3.61 23.94
C ALA A 42 -2.71 -3.23 22.53
N ALA A 43 -1.94 -2.39 21.83
CA ALA A 43 -2.21 -2.01 20.44
C ALA A 43 -1.75 -3.06 19.41
N LYS A 44 -1.24 -4.23 19.81
CA LYS A 44 -0.70 -5.23 18.88
C LYS A 44 -1.83 -5.95 18.14
N VAL A 45 -1.73 -6.00 16.81
CA VAL A 45 -2.61 -6.79 15.95
C VAL A 45 -1.86 -8.02 15.46
N SER A 46 -2.50 -9.19 15.52
CA SER A 46 -1.97 -10.46 15.03
C SER A 46 -2.73 -10.93 13.80
N TRP A 47 -2.01 -11.42 12.79
CA TRP A 47 -2.57 -12.15 11.66
C TRP A 47 -1.90 -13.52 11.54
N SER A 48 -2.55 -14.43 10.81
CA SER A 48 -1.91 -15.67 10.35
C SER A 48 -1.45 -15.49 8.91
N ASP A 49 -0.15 -15.61 8.68
CA ASP A 49 0.56 -15.52 7.39
C ASP A 49 1.19 -16.88 6.98
N LYS A 50 0.77 -17.96 7.64
CA LYS A 50 1.18 -19.34 7.35
C LYS A 50 0.37 -19.92 6.17
N PRO A 51 0.93 -20.89 5.42
CA PRO A 51 2.29 -21.45 5.55
C PRO A 51 3.37 -20.55 4.93
N LEU A 52 4.60 -20.63 5.46
CA LEU A 52 5.75 -19.88 4.99
C LEU A 52 6.53 -20.66 3.92
N ASN A 53 7.30 -19.95 3.09
CA ASN A 53 8.26 -20.51 2.11
C ASN A 53 7.63 -21.58 1.22
N ARG A 54 6.54 -21.22 0.55
CA ARG A 54 5.85 -22.14 -0.35
C ARG A 54 6.46 -22.05 -1.74
N THR A 55 6.53 -23.20 -2.40
CA THR A 55 7.07 -23.31 -3.75
C THR A 55 6.18 -24.21 -4.59
N ILE A 56 6.01 -23.87 -5.86
CA ILE A 56 5.50 -24.78 -6.87
C ILE A 56 6.59 -24.99 -7.92
N GLN A 57 7.01 -26.24 -8.08
CA GLN A 57 8.01 -26.64 -9.07
C GLN A 57 7.31 -26.90 -10.41
N PRO A 58 7.65 -26.15 -11.47
CA PRO A 58 7.18 -26.45 -12.81
C PRO A 58 7.74 -27.78 -13.31
N VAL A 59 7.03 -28.41 -14.25
CA VAL A 59 7.48 -29.68 -14.86
C VAL A 59 8.72 -29.46 -15.75
N THR A 60 8.83 -28.27 -16.33
CA THR A 60 9.94 -27.87 -17.21
C THR A 60 10.15 -26.37 -17.13
N SER A 61 11.39 -25.92 -17.35
CA SER A 61 11.73 -24.50 -17.48
C SER A 61 11.33 -23.89 -18.82
N ASN A 62 11.00 -24.72 -19.81
CA ASN A 62 10.58 -24.26 -21.13
C ASN A 62 9.13 -23.78 -21.12
N THR A 63 8.90 -22.48 -21.34
CA THR A 63 7.56 -21.88 -21.35
C THR A 63 6.74 -22.18 -22.60
N ALA A 64 7.29 -22.93 -23.57
CA ALA A 64 6.61 -23.26 -24.81
C ALA A 64 5.20 -23.86 -24.61
N VAL A 65 4.28 -23.46 -25.48
CA VAL A 65 2.98 -24.08 -25.70
C VAL A 65 3.04 -24.89 -26.99
N ASP A 66 2.36 -26.03 -26.98
CA ASP A 66 2.29 -26.91 -28.16
C ASP A 66 0.82 -27.13 -28.51
N MET A 67 0.38 -26.45 -29.58
CA MET A 67 -1.02 -26.45 -30.01
C MET A 67 -1.16 -27.33 -31.25
N VAL A 68 -1.63 -28.55 -31.04
CA VAL A 68 -1.73 -29.57 -32.09
C VAL A 68 -3.18 -29.67 -32.60
N PRO A 69 -3.41 -29.71 -33.93
CA PRO A 69 -4.75 -29.94 -34.46
C PRO A 69 -5.33 -31.27 -33.95
N ASP A 70 -6.51 -31.22 -33.36
CA ASP A 70 -7.28 -32.42 -33.01
C ASP A 70 -8.40 -32.62 -34.03
N SER A 71 -8.30 -33.72 -34.79
CA SER A 71 -9.24 -34.10 -35.85
C SER A 71 -10.72 -34.04 -35.46
N LYS A 72 -11.06 -34.11 -34.16
CA LYS A 72 -12.43 -34.08 -33.66
C LYS A 72 -12.97 -32.68 -33.31
N SER A 73 -12.09 -31.70 -33.10
CA SER A 73 -12.46 -30.38 -32.54
C SER A 73 -11.96 -29.18 -33.36
N VAL A 74 -11.17 -29.41 -34.42
CA VAL A 74 -10.73 -28.34 -35.32
C VAL A 74 -11.93 -27.58 -35.92
N ARG A 75 -12.02 -26.28 -35.62
CA ARG A 75 -13.10 -25.38 -36.08
C ARG A 75 -12.88 -24.82 -37.50
N CYS A 76 -12.03 -25.50 -38.27
CA CYS A 76 -11.61 -25.12 -39.61
C CYS A 76 -11.95 -26.26 -40.58
N THR A 77 -12.84 -26.01 -41.56
CA THR A 77 -13.18 -27.03 -42.57
C THR A 77 -12.03 -27.24 -43.57
N GLN A 78 -11.98 -28.41 -44.23
CA GLN A 78 -11.00 -28.71 -45.27
C GLN A 78 -10.99 -27.66 -46.39
N ALA A 79 -12.18 -27.15 -46.78
CA ALA A 79 -12.34 -26.11 -47.80
C ALA A 79 -11.80 -24.75 -47.34
N GLN A 80 -12.10 -24.34 -46.09
CA GLN A 80 -11.55 -23.11 -45.52
C GLN A 80 -10.03 -23.20 -45.35
N LYS A 81 -9.51 -24.38 -45.01
CA LYS A 81 -8.08 -24.66 -44.91
C LYS A 81 -7.39 -24.52 -46.27
N ALA A 82 -7.98 -25.09 -47.33
CA ALA A 82 -7.46 -24.98 -48.70
C ALA A 82 -7.53 -23.55 -49.24
N ALA A 83 -8.57 -22.78 -48.89
CA ALA A 83 -8.74 -21.40 -49.32
C ALA A 83 -8.01 -20.37 -48.44
N GLY A 84 -7.54 -20.75 -47.25
CA GLY A 84 -6.91 -19.85 -46.29
C GLY A 84 -7.85 -18.73 -45.82
N VAL A 85 -9.11 -19.06 -45.50
CA VAL A 85 -10.17 -18.11 -45.09
C VAL A 85 -10.81 -18.48 -43.75
N GLY A 86 -11.51 -17.53 -43.14
CA GLY A 86 -12.08 -17.66 -41.79
C GLY A 86 -10.98 -17.92 -40.77
N LEU A 87 -11.29 -18.70 -39.73
CA LEU A 87 -10.31 -19.07 -38.69
C LEU A 87 -9.05 -19.71 -39.26
N CYS A 88 -9.11 -20.41 -40.39
CA CYS A 88 -7.93 -21.02 -41.03
C CYS A 88 -6.93 -20.00 -41.62
N ALA A 89 -7.36 -18.74 -41.77
CA ALA A 89 -6.49 -17.64 -42.14
C ALA A 89 -5.66 -17.12 -40.96
N LEU A 90 -5.99 -17.51 -39.73
CA LEU A 90 -5.27 -17.14 -38.51
C LEU A 90 -3.86 -17.72 -38.51
N SER A 91 -2.90 -16.97 -37.98
CA SER A 91 -1.53 -17.41 -37.77
C SER A 91 -1.29 -17.68 -36.28
N LEU A 92 -0.50 -18.71 -35.97
CA LEU A 92 0.03 -18.90 -34.62
C LEU A 92 1.27 -18.02 -34.36
N THR A 93 1.76 -17.32 -35.38
CA THR A 93 2.90 -16.39 -35.31
C THR A 93 2.52 -15.01 -35.83
N THR A 94 3.26 -14.01 -35.36
CA THR A 94 3.09 -12.59 -35.73
C THR A 94 3.54 -12.28 -37.17
N GLY A 95 3.09 -11.14 -37.71
CA GLY A 95 3.64 -10.55 -38.94
C GLY A 95 3.01 -10.98 -40.27
N LYS A 96 1.95 -11.80 -40.24
CA LYS A 96 1.25 -12.24 -41.47
C LYS A 96 0.45 -11.12 -42.15
N TYR A 97 -0.12 -10.22 -41.37
CA TYR A 97 -0.99 -9.13 -41.85
C TYR A 97 -0.42 -7.76 -41.50
N LYS A 98 -0.66 -6.79 -42.39
CA LYS A 98 -0.53 -5.36 -42.03
C LYS A 98 -1.66 -4.99 -41.07
N VAL A 99 -1.38 -4.11 -40.12
CA VAL A 99 -2.35 -3.71 -39.08
C VAL A 99 -2.93 -2.34 -39.40
N GLY A 100 -4.26 -2.25 -39.42
CA GLY A 100 -5.00 -1.00 -39.46
C GLY A 100 -5.50 -0.61 -38.07
N LEU A 101 -5.82 0.68 -37.88
CA LEU A 101 -6.30 1.23 -36.62
C LEU A 101 -7.67 1.86 -36.79
N LYS A 102 -8.58 1.62 -35.85
CA LYS A 102 -9.88 2.29 -35.77
C LYS A 102 -10.16 2.72 -34.33
N LEU A 103 -10.21 4.03 -34.11
CA LEU A 103 -10.60 4.61 -32.82
C LEU A 103 -12.12 4.86 -32.82
N GLU A 104 -12.80 4.39 -31.78
CA GLU A 104 -14.20 4.69 -31.52
C GLU A 104 -14.36 5.20 -30.08
N GLU A 105 -15.45 5.90 -29.81
CA GLU A 105 -15.76 6.44 -28.49
C GLU A 105 -17.19 6.09 -28.10
N PHE A 106 -17.40 5.86 -26.80
CA PHE A 106 -18.72 5.63 -26.22
C PHE A 106 -18.76 6.14 -24.77
N THR A 107 -19.97 6.26 -24.21
CA THR A 107 -20.14 6.76 -22.84
C THR A 107 -20.23 5.62 -21.84
N GLY A 108 -19.23 5.47 -20.99
CA GLY A 108 -19.27 4.55 -19.85
C GLY A 108 -19.99 5.16 -18.64
N VAL A 109 -20.89 4.40 -18.02
CA VAL A 109 -21.71 4.85 -16.90
C VAL A 109 -21.38 4.08 -15.61
N GLN A 110 -21.13 4.80 -14.52
CA GLN A 110 -21.04 4.20 -13.19
C GLN A 110 -22.46 4.04 -12.62
N GLU A 111 -22.95 2.81 -12.48
CA GLU A 111 -24.36 2.58 -12.11
C GLU A 111 -24.74 3.21 -10.78
N LYS A 112 -23.88 3.09 -9.77
CA LYS A 112 -24.20 3.54 -8.40
C LYS A 112 -24.41 5.04 -8.29
N THR A 113 -23.77 5.83 -9.15
CA THR A 113 -23.70 7.29 -9.05
C THR A 113 -24.30 8.00 -10.26
N GLY A 114 -24.47 7.28 -11.38
CA GLY A 114 -24.84 7.85 -12.67
C GLY A 114 -23.72 8.63 -13.36
N TYR A 115 -22.49 8.64 -12.81
CA TYR A 115 -21.37 9.36 -13.44
C TYR A 115 -21.07 8.81 -14.82
N LYS A 116 -20.82 9.73 -15.77
CA LYS A 116 -20.51 9.42 -17.16
C LYS A 116 -19.06 9.75 -17.45
N GLN A 117 -18.39 8.86 -18.18
CA GLN A 117 -17.04 9.05 -18.69
C GLN A 117 -17.05 8.80 -20.20
N ASN A 118 -16.39 9.65 -20.98
CA ASN A 118 -16.12 9.33 -22.39
C ASN A 118 -15.01 8.28 -22.44
N ILE A 119 -15.29 7.13 -23.03
CA ILE A 119 -14.39 5.98 -23.11
C ILE A 119 -14.00 5.79 -24.56
N ARG A 120 -12.70 5.74 -24.82
CA ARG A 120 -12.18 5.43 -26.15
C ARG A 120 -11.80 3.95 -26.23
N ILE A 121 -12.01 3.36 -27.39
CA ILE A 121 -11.53 2.02 -27.76
C ILE A 121 -10.76 2.12 -29.07
N LEU A 122 -9.52 1.63 -29.08
CA LEU A 122 -8.66 1.57 -30.25
C LEU A 122 -8.56 0.12 -30.72
N MET A 123 -9.17 -0.16 -31.87
CA MET A 123 -9.17 -1.47 -32.50
C MET A 123 -8.05 -1.57 -33.54
N HIS A 124 -7.16 -2.54 -33.34
CA HIS A 124 -6.12 -2.98 -34.24
C HIS A 124 -6.65 -4.15 -35.05
N TYR A 125 -6.73 -4.03 -36.38
CA TYR A 125 -7.34 -5.05 -37.23
C TYR A 125 -6.41 -5.49 -38.37
N PRO A 126 -6.42 -6.77 -38.77
CA PRO A 126 -5.64 -7.29 -39.88
C PRO A 126 -6.23 -6.82 -41.22
N ILE A 127 -5.45 -6.02 -41.96
CA ILE A 127 -5.85 -5.55 -43.28
C ILE A 127 -5.86 -6.72 -44.26
N GLY A 128 -6.99 -6.92 -44.94
CA GLY A 128 -7.14 -7.96 -45.96
C GLY A 128 -7.42 -9.36 -45.41
N TYR A 129 -7.78 -9.49 -44.13
CA TYR A 129 -8.26 -10.75 -43.58
C TYR A 129 -9.54 -11.20 -44.30
N LYS A 130 -9.60 -12.48 -44.68
CA LYS A 130 -10.72 -13.04 -45.44
C LYS A 130 -11.54 -13.96 -44.54
N GLY A 131 -12.81 -13.62 -44.31
CA GLY A 131 -13.74 -14.39 -43.46
C GLY A 131 -13.86 -13.82 -42.06
N LYS A 132 -14.42 -14.62 -41.12
CA LYS A 132 -14.60 -14.21 -39.73
C LYS A 132 -13.30 -14.39 -38.93
N MET A 133 -12.81 -13.31 -38.31
CA MET A 133 -11.60 -13.28 -37.47
C MET A 133 -11.94 -13.31 -35.98
N PRO A 134 -11.10 -13.91 -35.13
CA PRO A 134 -11.27 -13.82 -33.68
C PRO A 134 -10.93 -12.42 -33.15
N GLY A 135 -11.32 -12.15 -31.90
CA GLY A 135 -11.02 -10.90 -31.21
C GLY A 135 -10.30 -11.11 -29.87
N ILE A 136 -9.61 -10.07 -29.40
CA ILE A 136 -9.06 -9.99 -28.05
C ILE A 136 -9.12 -8.56 -27.53
N ILE A 137 -9.56 -8.36 -26.29
CA ILE A 137 -9.54 -7.05 -25.61
C ILE A 137 -8.58 -7.05 -24.43
N PHE A 138 -7.80 -5.99 -24.28
CA PHE A 138 -6.81 -5.83 -23.21
C PHE A 138 -7.33 -4.92 -22.09
N LEU A 139 -7.35 -5.43 -20.86
CA LEU A 139 -7.88 -4.76 -19.68
C LEU A 139 -6.73 -4.36 -18.74
N SER A 140 -6.48 -3.06 -18.63
CA SER A 140 -5.39 -2.53 -17.79
C SER A 140 -5.60 -2.78 -16.30
N GLY A 141 -4.51 -3.12 -15.60
CA GLY A 141 -4.44 -3.16 -14.14
C GLY A 141 -4.62 -1.80 -13.45
N ALA A 142 -4.07 -1.64 -12.25
CA ALA A 142 -4.23 -0.41 -11.47
C ALA A 142 -3.69 0.83 -12.22
N GLY A 143 -4.35 1.98 -12.03
CA GLY A 143 -3.96 3.26 -12.66
C GLY A 143 -5.00 3.80 -13.65
N THR A 144 -4.51 4.42 -14.73
CA THR A 144 -5.30 5.17 -15.75
C THR A 144 -4.89 4.76 -17.17
N GLY A 145 -4.81 3.45 -17.43
CA GLY A 145 -4.49 2.92 -18.76
C GLY A 145 -5.35 3.55 -19.85
N SER A 146 -4.73 3.96 -20.95
CA SER A 146 -5.41 4.64 -22.06
C SER A 146 -5.45 3.78 -23.30
N ALA A 147 -6.50 3.93 -24.10
CA ALA A 147 -6.71 3.20 -25.35
C ALA A 147 -5.55 3.35 -26.34
N THR A 148 -4.88 4.50 -26.35
CA THR A 148 -3.79 4.83 -27.28
C THR A 148 -2.39 4.64 -26.70
N GLY A 149 -2.27 4.33 -25.40
CA GLY A 149 -0.98 4.23 -24.73
C GLY A 149 -0.70 2.84 -24.15
N ALA A 150 -1.71 2.18 -23.60
CA ALA A 150 -1.57 0.84 -23.01
C ALA A 150 -1.61 -0.23 -24.11
N PHE A 151 -0.81 -1.30 -23.93
CA PHE A 151 -0.84 -2.54 -24.72
C PHE A 151 -0.65 -2.40 -26.23
N GLN A 152 -0.11 -1.27 -26.73
CA GLN A 152 -0.02 -1.05 -28.18
C GLN A 152 0.86 -2.09 -28.88
N ASP A 153 1.96 -2.50 -28.23
CA ASP A 153 2.84 -3.57 -28.69
C ASP A 153 2.13 -4.91 -28.77
N GLN A 154 1.39 -5.28 -27.73
CA GLN A 154 0.65 -6.55 -27.67
C GLN A 154 -0.51 -6.57 -28.68
N ALA A 155 -1.29 -5.50 -28.76
CA ALA A 155 -2.42 -5.39 -29.67
C ALA A 155 -1.96 -5.43 -31.13
N TYR A 156 -0.88 -4.74 -31.48
CA TYR A 156 -0.26 -4.86 -32.79
C TYR A 156 0.20 -6.30 -33.07
N TYR A 157 0.85 -6.96 -32.09
CA TYR A 157 1.34 -8.32 -32.23
C TYR A 157 0.22 -9.30 -32.57
N PHE A 158 -0.89 -9.28 -31.81
CA PHE A 158 -2.08 -10.10 -32.07
C PHE A 158 -2.76 -9.74 -33.40
N ALA A 159 -2.91 -8.45 -33.71
CA ALA A 159 -3.55 -8.01 -34.94
C ALA A 159 -2.79 -8.46 -36.19
N SER A 160 -1.46 -8.42 -36.15
CA SER A 160 -0.62 -8.87 -37.27
C SER A 160 -0.68 -10.39 -37.50
N ALA A 161 -1.16 -11.18 -36.52
CA ALA A 161 -1.42 -12.61 -36.65
C ALA A 161 -2.83 -12.95 -37.16
N GLY A 162 -3.74 -11.98 -37.12
CA GLY A 162 -5.11 -12.12 -37.64
C GLY A 162 -6.23 -11.97 -36.60
N PHE A 163 -5.97 -11.38 -35.43
CA PHE A 163 -7.01 -11.03 -34.45
C PHE A 163 -7.52 -9.59 -34.66
N LEU A 164 -8.77 -9.31 -34.34
CA LEU A 164 -9.17 -7.96 -33.94
C LEU A 164 -8.71 -7.72 -32.49
N ALA A 165 -7.66 -6.92 -32.29
CA ALA A 165 -7.13 -6.62 -30.96
C ALA A 165 -7.55 -5.22 -30.51
N ALA A 166 -8.21 -5.10 -29.36
CA ALA A 166 -8.73 -3.83 -28.85
C ALA A 166 -8.06 -3.41 -27.55
N THR A 167 -7.63 -2.15 -27.50
CA THR A 167 -7.17 -1.45 -26.29
C THR A 167 -8.19 -0.39 -25.93
N ILE A 168 -8.39 -0.12 -24.65
CA ILE A 168 -9.51 0.70 -24.18
C ILE A 168 -9.06 1.61 -23.02
N ASP A 169 -9.64 2.80 -22.94
CA ASP A 169 -9.47 3.66 -21.76
C ASP A 169 -10.06 2.95 -20.54
N LYS A 170 -9.26 2.84 -19.47
CA LYS A 170 -9.73 2.25 -18.22
C LYS A 170 -10.87 3.11 -17.64
N PRO A 171 -12.03 2.52 -17.28
CA PRO A 171 -13.08 3.25 -16.60
C PRO A 171 -12.60 3.61 -15.19
N VAL A 172 -12.45 4.89 -14.89
CA VAL A 172 -11.88 5.35 -13.61
C VAL A 172 -12.85 6.24 -12.82
N TRP A 173 -13.76 6.96 -13.49
CA TRP A 173 -14.68 7.94 -12.87
C TRP A 173 -13.99 8.77 -11.75
N HIS A 174 -14.76 9.31 -10.80
CA HIS A 174 -14.22 9.93 -9.58
C HIS A 174 -13.98 8.88 -8.47
N THR A 175 -13.38 7.74 -8.82
CA THR A 175 -13.04 6.69 -7.84
C THR A 175 -11.59 6.79 -7.39
N THR A 176 -11.34 6.32 -6.16
CA THR A 176 -10.00 6.10 -5.62
C THR A 176 -9.68 4.60 -5.69
N PRO A 177 -8.43 4.17 -5.49
CA PRO A 177 -8.11 2.75 -5.37
C PRO A 177 -8.94 1.98 -4.33
N ILE A 178 -9.48 2.67 -3.31
CA ILE A 178 -10.32 2.10 -2.25
C ILE A 178 -11.80 2.04 -2.66
N THR A 179 -12.24 2.95 -3.53
CA THR A 179 -13.64 3.13 -3.92
C THR A 179 -13.94 2.70 -5.35
N ARG A 180 -13.07 1.83 -5.91
CA ARG A 180 -13.28 1.23 -7.24
C ARG A 180 -14.61 0.51 -7.31
N ASP A 181 -15.26 0.61 -8.47
CA ASP A 181 -16.55 -0.04 -8.74
C ASP A 181 -16.39 -1.08 -9.86
N TYR A 182 -15.74 -2.20 -9.53
CA TYR A 182 -15.42 -3.25 -10.49
C TYR A 182 -16.63 -3.78 -11.29
N PRO A 183 -17.83 -3.96 -10.70
CA PRO A 183 -19.02 -4.34 -11.48
C PRO A 183 -19.37 -3.34 -12.58
N SER A 184 -19.28 -2.02 -12.29
CA SER A 184 -19.52 -0.98 -13.30
C SER A 184 -18.42 -0.95 -14.35
N MET A 185 -17.16 -1.14 -13.96
CA MET A 185 -16.06 -1.24 -14.92
C MET A 185 -16.27 -2.42 -15.88
N ALA A 186 -16.67 -3.58 -15.36
CA ALA A 186 -16.95 -4.78 -16.14
C ALA A 186 -18.04 -4.55 -17.20
N ARG A 187 -19.09 -3.77 -16.87
CA ARG A 187 -20.13 -3.42 -17.85
C ARG A 187 -19.60 -2.59 -19.00
N VAL A 188 -18.76 -1.60 -18.70
CA VAL A 188 -18.11 -0.78 -19.74
C VAL A 188 -17.22 -1.63 -20.65
N TYR A 189 -16.46 -2.57 -20.07
CA TYR A 189 -15.69 -3.53 -20.88
C TYR A 189 -16.60 -4.45 -21.71
N ASN A 190 -17.73 -4.89 -21.16
CA ASN A 190 -18.70 -5.71 -21.88
C ASN A 190 -19.37 -4.95 -23.05
N GLU A 191 -19.64 -3.65 -22.88
CA GLU A 191 -20.10 -2.79 -23.97
C GLU A 191 -19.06 -2.68 -25.09
N ALA A 192 -17.78 -2.52 -24.73
CA ALA A 192 -16.67 -2.52 -25.69
C ALA A 192 -16.53 -3.86 -26.43
N ILE A 193 -16.69 -5.00 -25.73
CA ILE A 193 -16.75 -6.33 -26.35
C ILE A 193 -17.94 -6.39 -27.33
N GLY A 194 -19.10 -5.83 -26.96
CA GLY A 194 -20.25 -5.67 -27.85
C GLY A 194 -19.97 -4.83 -29.10
N MET A 195 -19.14 -3.79 -29.00
CA MET A 195 -18.66 -3.01 -30.16
C MET A 195 -17.74 -3.85 -31.05
N MET A 196 -16.82 -4.62 -30.47
CA MET A 196 -15.95 -5.54 -31.22
C MET A 196 -16.76 -6.58 -32.00
N ARG A 197 -17.82 -7.16 -31.41
CA ARG A 197 -18.70 -8.11 -32.11
C ARG A 197 -19.40 -7.51 -33.33
N LYS A 198 -19.64 -6.19 -33.32
CA LYS A 198 -20.25 -5.45 -34.45
C LYS A 198 -19.23 -5.05 -35.51
N PHE A 199 -17.93 -5.20 -35.24
CA PHE A 199 -16.90 -4.87 -36.21
C PHE A 199 -16.99 -5.82 -37.42
N PRO A 200 -16.97 -5.31 -38.67
CA PRO A 200 -17.10 -6.14 -39.86
C PRO A 200 -16.06 -7.25 -39.92
N GLY A 201 -16.54 -8.49 -40.11
CA GLY A 201 -15.67 -9.65 -40.24
C GLY A 201 -15.16 -10.23 -38.93
N VAL A 202 -15.70 -9.86 -37.77
CA VAL A 202 -15.42 -10.55 -36.49
C VAL A 202 -16.33 -11.76 -36.30
N ASP A 203 -15.78 -12.82 -35.69
CA ASP A 203 -16.56 -13.92 -35.15
C ASP A 203 -17.04 -13.58 -33.73
N PRO A 204 -18.36 -13.39 -33.51
CA PRO A 204 -18.87 -12.93 -32.22
C PRO A 204 -18.65 -13.91 -31.06
N ASP A 205 -18.38 -15.19 -31.37
CA ASP A 205 -18.18 -16.27 -30.40
C ASP A 205 -16.70 -16.64 -30.21
N ALA A 206 -15.77 -15.87 -30.80
CA ALA A 206 -14.33 -16.10 -30.72
C ALA A 206 -13.57 -14.87 -30.19
N ILE A 207 -14.16 -14.17 -29.21
CA ILE A 207 -13.52 -13.04 -28.53
C ILE A 207 -12.99 -13.50 -27.17
N GLY A 208 -11.72 -13.26 -26.91
CA GLY A 208 -11.10 -13.47 -25.59
C GLY A 208 -10.83 -12.17 -24.84
N VAL A 209 -10.51 -12.30 -23.57
CA VAL A 209 -10.10 -11.19 -22.69
C VAL A 209 -8.67 -11.39 -22.21
N HIS A 210 -7.90 -10.31 -22.15
CA HIS A 210 -6.58 -10.27 -21.53
C HIS A 210 -6.63 -9.32 -20.32
N CYS A 211 -6.24 -9.81 -19.15
CA CYS A 211 -6.41 -9.13 -17.88
C CYS A 211 -5.10 -9.03 -17.11
N ASP A 212 -4.66 -7.80 -16.87
CA ASP A 212 -3.50 -7.49 -16.04
C ASP A 212 -3.90 -7.15 -14.60
N SER A 213 -3.21 -7.72 -13.61
CA SER A 213 -3.20 -7.20 -12.23
C SER A 213 -4.63 -6.94 -11.68
N GLU A 214 -4.98 -5.68 -11.36
CA GLU A 214 -6.31 -5.25 -10.86
C GLU A 214 -7.49 -5.74 -11.72
N SER A 215 -7.29 -5.98 -13.03
CA SER A 215 -8.34 -6.53 -13.90
C SER A 215 -8.79 -7.94 -13.49
N GLY A 216 -8.00 -8.67 -12.70
CA GLY A 216 -8.41 -9.92 -12.08
C GLY A 216 -9.65 -9.79 -11.17
N TRP A 217 -9.94 -8.59 -10.66
CA TRP A 217 -11.18 -8.31 -9.91
C TRP A 217 -12.35 -7.87 -10.78
N ILE A 218 -12.11 -7.59 -12.06
CA ILE A 218 -13.10 -7.11 -13.02
C ILE A 218 -13.59 -8.27 -13.88
N GLU A 219 -12.65 -9.09 -14.32
CA GLU A 219 -12.85 -10.22 -15.24
C GLU A 219 -13.97 -11.17 -14.80
N PRO A 220 -14.09 -11.58 -13.53
CA PRO A 220 -15.18 -12.45 -13.11
C PRO A 220 -16.55 -11.86 -13.44
N TYR A 221 -16.76 -10.55 -13.25
CA TYR A 221 -18.04 -9.91 -13.57
C TYR A 221 -18.32 -9.89 -15.08
N ILE A 222 -17.28 -9.74 -15.92
CA ILE A 222 -17.43 -9.88 -17.38
C ILE A 222 -17.86 -11.29 -17.71
N LEU A 223 -17.22 -12.29 -17.10
CA LEU A 223 -17.67 -13.68 -17.20
C LEU A 223 -18.98 -13.95 -16.47
N ASP A 224 -19.63 -13.05 -15.76
CA ASP A 224 -20.99 -13.29 -15.30
C ASP A 224 -21.99 -12.76 -16.33
N MET A 225 -21.65 -11.65 -16.97
CA MET A 225 -22.50 -10.95 -17.94
C MET A 225 -22.45 -11.53 -19.36
N ASP A 226 -21.30 -12.05 -19.79
CA ASP A 226 -21.06 -12.44 -21.18
C ASP A 226 -20.68 -13.91 -21.33
N HIS A 227 -21.65 -14.71 -21.76
CA HIS A 227 -21.48 -16.16 -21.87
C HIS A 227 -20.67 -16.63 -23.08
N ASN A 228 -20.34 -15.72 -23.99
CA ASN A 228 -19.68 -16.04 -25.26
C ASN A 228 -18.20 -15.64 -25.28
N ILE A 229 -17.59 -15.37 -24.12
CA ILE A 229 -16.13 -15.18 -24.01
C ILE A 229 -15.43 -16.51 -24.26
N ALA A 230 -14.57 -16.54 -25.27
CA ALA A 230 -13.99 -17.78 -25.80
C ALA A 230 -12.78 -18.28 -25.01
N PHE A 231 -11.98 -17.37 -24.44
CA PHE A 231 -10.80 -17.66 -23.63
C PHE A 231 -10.41 -16.44 -22.79
N GLN A 232 -9.59 -16.67 -21.76
CA GLN A 232 -8.97 -15.62 -20.95
C GLN A 232 -7.46 -15.79 -20.86
N ILE A 233 -6.74 -14.67 -20.95
CA ILE A 233 -5.32 -14.56 -20.58
C ILE A 233 -5.25 -13.72 -19.32
N LEU A 234 -4.63 -14.26 -18.28
CA LEU A 234 -4.43 -13.59 -17.00
C LEU A 234 -2.94 -13.35 -16.83
N ALA A 235 -2.51 -12.09 -16.80
CA ALA A 235 -1.13 -11.70 -16.57
C ALA A 235 -0.98 -11.10 -15.19
N SER A 236 -0.27 -11.80 -14.31
CA SER A 236 -0.08 -11.45 -12.91
C SER A 236 -1.37 -10.93 -12.25
N PRO A 237 -2.49 -11.67 -12.33
CA PRO A 237 -3.77 -11.18 -11.85
C PRO A 237 -3.75 -10.99 -10.33
N MET A 238 -4.38 -9.91 -9.87
CA MET A 238 -4.76 -9.78 -8.47
C MET A 238 -5.94 -10.70 -8.21
N LEU A 239 -5.74 -11.63 -7.29
CA LEU A 239 -6.71 -12.63 -6.87
C LEU A 239 -7.03 -12.40 -5.39
N PHE A 240 -8.15 -12.94 -4.91
CA PHE A 240 -8.66 -12.74 -3.55
C PHE A 240 -9.16 -11.32 -3.28
N GLU A 241 -9.77 -11.11 -2.12
CA GLU A 241 -10.37 -9.83 -1.75
C GLU A 241 -9.30 -8.71 -1.74
N PRO A 242 -9.59 -7.51 -2.29
CA PRO A 242 -8.64 -6.40 -2.37
C PRO A 242 -7.88 -6.10 -1.08
N LYS A 243 -8.57 -6.04 0.06
CA LYS A 243 -7.95 -5.80 1.37
C LYS A 243 -6.94 -6.90 1.72
N ARG A 244 -7.26 -8.15 1.39
CA ARG A 244 -6.45 -9.33 1.68
C ARG A 244 -5.23 -9.45 0.75
N ALA A 245 -5.42 -9.20 -0.53
CA ALA A 245 -4.36 -9.14 -1.52
C ALA A 245 -3.37 -8.00 -1.21
N MET A 246 -3.86 -6.80 -0.90
CA MET A 246 -2.98 -5.67 -0.58
C MET A 246 -2.25 -5.82 0.76
N ALA A 247 -2.84 -6.53 1.73
CA ALA A 247 -2.14 -6.90 2.95
C ALA A 247 -1.00 -7.88 2.69
N PHE A 248 -1.18 -8.82 1.76
CA PHE A 248 -0.10 -9.69 1.29
C PHE A 248 1.03 -8.87 0.67
N VAL A 249 0.73 -7.96 -0.26
CA VAL A 249 1.71 -7.04 -0.87
C VAL A 249 2.47 -6.29 0.21
N GLY A 250 1.77 -5.64 1.14
CA GLY A 250 2.39 -4.87 2.21
C GLY A 250 3.32 -5.71 3.09
N ALA A 251 2.91 -6.93 3.45
CA ALA A 251 3.70 -7.80 4.30
C ALA A 251 4.94 -8.35 3.56
N GLN A 252 4.76 -8.81 2.32
CA GLN A 252 5.82 -9.36 1.48
C GLN A 252 6.84 -8.29 1.09
N ASP A 253 6.39 -7.15 0.55
CA ASP A 253 7.30 -6.12 0.04
C ASP A 253 8.12 -5.46 1.15
N PHE A 254 7.53 -5.25 2.33
CA PHE A 254 8.28 -4.78 3.50
C PHE A 254 9.38 -5.78 3.89
N SER A 255 9.12 -7.09 3.76
CA SER A 255 10.13 -8.12 4.00
C SER A 255 11.24 -8.09 2.95
N ILE A 256 10.88 -8.00 1.67
CA ILE A 256 11.81 -8.01 0.53
C ILE A 256 12.78 -6.83 0.58
N ILE A 257 12.32 -5.63 0.93
CA ILE A 257 13.21 -4.46 1.08
C ILE A 257 14.06 -4.51 2.36
N GLY A 258 13.88 -5.52 3.21
CA GLY A 258 14.58 -5.70 4.48
C GLY A 258 14.11 -4.73 5.56
N ALA A 259 12.82 -4.38 5.60
CA ALA A 259 12.28 -3.55 6.66
C ALA A 259 12.33 -4.28 8.01
N ASN A 260 12.57 -3.51 9.08
CA ASN A 260 12.56 -4.07 10.43
C ASN A 260 11.20 -4.74 10.73
N PRO A 261 11.18 -5.91 11.41
CA PRO A 261 9.95 -6.59 11.80
C PRO A 261 8.94 -5.72 12.57
N GLY A 262 9.38 -4.65 13.24
CA GLY A 262 8.51 -3.66 13.87
C GLY A 262 7.54 -2.99 12.89
N TYR A 263 7.98 -2.69 11.66
CA TYR A 263 7.14 -2.10 10.62
C TYR A 263 6.04 -3.04 10.12
N GLN A 264 6.22 -4.36 10.24
CA GLN A 264 5.18 -5.35 9.89
C GLN A 264 3.93 -5.21 10.78
N SER A 265 4.11 -4.76 12.03
CA SER A 265 2.98 -4.42 12.92
C SER A 265 2.13 -3.27 12.37
N MET A 266 2.74 -2.34 11.62
CA MET A 266 2.02 -1.21 11.01
C MET A 266 1.14 -1.68 9.87
N VAL A 267 1.68 -2.51 8.97
CA VAL A 267 0.91 -3.16 7.89
C VAL A 267 -0.30 -3.87 8.51
N ARG A 268 -0.07 -4.63 9.59
CA ARG A 268 -1.13 -5.32 10.32
C ARG A 268 -2.26 -4.42 10.80
N LYS A 269 -1.93 -3.25 11.35
CA LYS A 269 -2.93 -2.29 11.82
C LYS A 269 -3.69 -1.63 10.67
N VAL A 270 -2.99 -1.23 9.62
CA VAL A 270 -3.59 -0.51 8.48
C VAL A 270 -4.65 -1.37 7.79
N PHE A 271 -4.38 -2.64 7.51
CA PHE A 271 -5.40 -3.49 6.86
C PHE A 271 -6.40 -4.11 7.84
N SER A 272 -6.30 -3.83 9.15
CA SER A 272 -7.34 -4.22 10.13
C SER A 272 -8.37 -3.11 10.37
N ILE A 273 -8.31 -2.00 9.61
CA ILE A 273 -9.31 -0.93 9.64
C ILE A 273 -10.69 -1.48 9.25
N ASP A 274 -11.70 -1.10 10.02
CA ASP A 274 -13.11 -1.44 9.80
C ASP A 274 -13.81 -0.31 9.02
N PHE A 275 -13.68 -0.32 7.68
CA PHE A 275 -14.31 0.68 6.82
C PHE A 275 -15.84 0.75 6.99
N PRO A 276 -16.59 -0.37 7.06
CA PRO A 276 -18.01 -0.34 7.38
C PRO A 276 -18.35 0.36 8.69
N GLY A 277 -17.53 0.18 9.73
CA GLY A 277 -17.67 0.89 11.02
C GLY A 277 -17.51 2.41 10.92
N LEU A 278 -16.90 2.92 9.84
CA LEU A 278 -16.79 4.35 9.51
C LEU A 278 -17.92 4.84 8.58
N GLY A 279 -18.87 3.98 8.22
CA GLY A 279 -19.89 4.28 7.21
C GLY A 279 -19.34 4.31 5.78
N LEU A 280 -18.16 3.73 5.55
CA LEU A 280 -17.53 3.62 4.24
C LEU A 280 -17.73 2.20 3.67
N PRO A 281 -17.78 2.02 2.34
CA PRO A 281 -17.73 0.69 1.74
C PRO A 281 -16.43 -0.02 2.12
N ASP A 282 -16.47 -1.34 2.34
CA ASP A 282 -15.27 -2.13 2.70
C ASP A 282 -14.23 -2.17 1.57
N GLY A 283 -14.62 -1.74 0.36
CA GLY A 283 -13.75 -1.75 -0.83
C GLY A 283 -13.50 -3.15 -1.40
N ASP A 284 -13.85 -4.20 -0.64
CA ASP A 284 -13.79 -5.57 -1.09
C ASP A 284 -14.90 -5.88 -2.11
N CYS A 285 -14.54 -6.76 -3.05
CA CYS A 285 -15.45 -7.32 -4.04
C CYS A 285 -15.42 -8.83 -3.92
N ASN A 286 -16.48 -9.51 -4.39
CA ASN A 286 -16.41 -10.96 -4.57
C ASN A 286 -15.38 -11.25 -5.67
N PRO A 287 -14.22 -11.86 -5.36
CA PRO A 287 -13.13 -12.01 -6.33
C PRO A 287 -13.36 -13.20 -7.27
N PHE A 288 -14.36 -14.04 -6.99
CA PHE A 288 -14.66 -15.25 -7.76
C PHE A 288 -16.17 -15.47 -7.89
N ASN A 289 -16.62 -16.01 -9.02
CA ASN A 289 -17.99 -16.47 -9.20
C ASN A 289 -18.03 -17.90 -9.75
N SER A 290 -19.24 -18.39 -10.05
CA SER A 290 -19.44 -19.76 -10.57
C SER A 290 -18.81 -20.01 -11.93
N ARG A 291 -18.46 -18.96 -12.69
CA ARG A 291 -17.84 -19.04 -14.02
C ARG A 291 -16.34 -18.73 -14.01
N SER A 292 -15.78 -18.23 -12.91
CA SER A 292 -14.34 -18.00 -12.80
C SER A 292 -13.56 -19.27 -13.13
N PHE A 293 -12.65 -19.16 -14.10
CA PHE A 293 -11.79 -20.26 -14.58
C PHE A 293 -12.55 -21.44 -15.22
N SER A 294 -13.81 -21.24 -15.61
CA SER A 294 -14.62 -22.25 -16.34
C SER A 294 -14.35 -22.29 -17.84
N ILE A 295 -13.69 -21.27 -18.39
CA ILE A 295 -13.33 -21.15 -19.80
C ILE A 295 -11.82 -21.39 -20.01
N PRO A 296 -11.35 -21.71 -21.23
CA PRO A 296 -9.93 -21.87 -21.51
C PRO A 296 -9.12 -20.70 -20.94
N THR A 297 -8.09 -21.01 -20.15
CA THR A 297 -7.35 -20.03 -19.35
C THR A 297 -5.84 -20.18 -19.52
N PHE A 298 -5.17 -19.08 -19.88
CA PHE A 298 -3.72 -18.95 -19.84
C PHE A 298 -3.33 -18.05 -18.68
N LEU A 299 -2.60 -18.58 -17.70
CA LEU A 299 -2.05 -17.81 -16.58
C LEU A 299 -0.56 -17.54 -16.82
N ALA A 300 -0.19 -16.27 -16.79
CA ALA A 300 1.18 -15.81 -16.92
C ALA A 300 1.60 -15.10 -15.63
N TYR A 301 2.72 -15.53 -15.04
CA TYR A 301 3.36 -14.85 -13.92
C TYR A 301 4.77 -14.43 -14.30
N GLY A 302 5.26 -13.38 -13.63
CA GLY A 302 6.65 -12.98 -13.71
C GLY A 302 7.41 -13.47 -12.49
N SER A 303 8.61 -14.02 -12.70
CA SER A 303 9.42 -14.55 -11.59
C SER A 303 9.93 -13.47 -10.63
N LYS A 304 9.78 -12.19 -10.99
CA LYS A 304 10.10 -11.00 -10.17
C LYS A 304 8.85 -10.25 -9.73
N ASP A 305 7.66 -10.77 -10.00
CA ASP A 305 6.42 -10.23 -9.48
C ASP A 305 6.31 -10.52 -7.98
N VAL A 306 6.41 -9.45 -7.19
CA VAL A 306 6.30 -9.50 -5.73
C VAL A 306 4.91 -9.13 -5.23
N MET A 307 4.02 -8.70 -6.12
CA MET A 307 2.72 -8.13 -5.77
C MET A 307 1.62 -9.20 -5.69
N THR A 308 1.79 -10.33 -6.38
CA THR A 308 0.77 -11.39 -6.40
C THR A 308 1.12 -12.55 -5.47
N SER A 309 0.12 -13.08 -4.77
CA SER A 309 0.25 -14.35 -4.03
C SER A 309 0.17 -15.52 -4.99
N GLN A 310 1.22 -15.74 -5.78
CA GLN A 310 1.22 -16.66 -6.93
C GLN A 310 0.92 -18.12 -6.56
N VAL A 311 1.49 -18.63 -5.46
CA VAL A 311 1.26 -20.02 -5.03
C VAL A 311 -0.20 -20.21 -4.58
N ASP A 312 -0.72 -19.29 -3.77
CA ASP A 312 -2.12 -19.33 -3.34
C ASP A 312 -3.08 -19.15 -4.51
N GLY A 313 -2.79 -18.20 -5.39
CA GLY A 313 -3.55 -17.90 -6.60
C GLY A 313 -3.63 -19.10 -7.54
N MET A 314 -2.48 -19.70 -7.86
CA MET A 314 -2.40 -20.90 -8.68
C MET A 314 -3.17 -22.08 -8.08
N THR A 315 -3.01 -22.32 -6.78
CA THR A 315 -3.75 -23.39 -6.07
C THR A 315 -5.27 -23.16 -6.23
N LYS A 316 -5.73 -21.93 -6.04
CA LYS A 316 -7.15 -21.59 -6.15
C LYS A 316 -7.68 -21.70 -7.58
N ILE A 317 -6.92 -21.23 -8.56
CA ILE A 317 -7.28 -21.33 -9.98
C ILE A 317 -7.41 -22.79 -10.40
N MET A 318 -6.47 -23.65 -10.01
CA MET A 318 -6.53 -25.08 -10.34
C MET A 318 -7.74 -25.78 -9.70
N GLU A 319 -8.01 -25.49 -8.43
CA GLU A 319 -9.18 -26.01 -7.70
C GLU A 319 -10.47 -25.65 -8.45
N MET A 320 -10.62 -24.38 -8.84
CA MET A 320 -11.81 -23.88 -9.52
C MET A 320 -11.93 -24.38 -10.97
N ALA A 321 -10.83 -24.39 -11.73
CA ALA A 321 -10.81 -24.95 -13.08
C ALA A 321 -11.19 -26.43 -13.06
N GLN A 322 -10.67 -27.20 -12.10
CA GLN A 322 -11.05 -28.60 -11.91
C GLN A 322 -12.52 -28.75 -11.56
N ALA A 323 -13.04 -27.95 -10.62
CA ALA A 323 -14.45 -27.98 -10.23
C ALA A 323 -15.39 -27.62 -11.39
N ALA A 324 -14.96 -26.74 -12.30
CA ALA A 324 -15.69 -26.37 -13.51
C ALA A 324 -15.52 -27.36 -14.68
N GLY A 325 -14.68 -28.40 -14.54
CA GLY A 325 -14.37 -29.33 -15.63
C GLY A 325 -13.53 -28.72 -16.75
N ASN A 326 -12.84 -27.61 -16.49
CA ASN A 326 -11.99 -26.93 -17.46
C ASN A 326 -10.61 -27.62 -17.56
N GLU A 327 -10.41 -28.37 -18.63
CA GLU A 327 -9.13 -29.03 -18.90
C GLU A 327 -8.13 -28.15 -19.67
N ASN A 328 -8.61 -27.05 -20.28
CA ASN A 328 -7.83 -26.14 -21.14
C ASN A 328 -7.17 -25.03 -20.32
N PHE A 329 -6.34 -25.43 -19.36
CA PHE A 329 -5.61 -24.56 -18.47
C PHE A 329 -4.10 -24.72 -18.65
N VAL A 330 -3.39 -23.59 -18.84
CA VAL A 330 -1.93 -23.53 -18.78
C VAL A 330 -1.45 -22.40 -17.89
N LEU A 331 -0.29 -22.61 -17.30
CA LEU A 331 0.44 -21.67 -16.48
C LEU A 331 1.87 -21.55 -16.97
N ARG A 332 2.35 -20.32 -17.10
CA ARG A 332 3.73 -19.98 -17.47
C ARG A 332 4.29 -18.94 -16.51
N ASP A 333 5.36 -19.29 -15.81
CA ASP A 333 6.16 -18.33 -15.05
C ASP A 333 7.37 -17.88 -15.86
N TYR A 334 7.44 -16.60 -16.20
CA TYR A 334 8.45 -16.04 -17.08
C TYR A 334 9.66 -15.54 -16.26
N PRO A 335 10.87 -16.05 -16.53
CA PRO A 335 12.05 -15.65 -15.78
C PRO A 335 12.38 -14.18 -15.98
N PHE A 336 12.81 -13.52 -14.90
CA PHE A 336 13.20 -12.11 -14.84
C PHE A 336 12.09 -11.08 -15.10
N ALA A 337 10.88 -11.54 -15.42
CA ALA A 337 9.76 -10.68 -15.71
C ALA A 337 9.16 -10.11 -14.41
N ASP A 338 8.84 -8.82 -14.42
CA ASP A 338 8.19 -8.09 -13.33
C ASP A 338 6.68 -8.35 -13.27
N HIS A 339 5.97 -7.58 -12.44
CA HIS A 339 4.52 -7.68 -12.26
C HIS A 339 3.70 -7.43 -13.53
N ILE A 340 4.24 -6.73 -14.52
CA ILE A 340 3.57 -6.47 -15.82
C ILE A 340 4.21 -7.29 -16.95
N LEU A 341 4.93 -8.35 -16.59
CA LEU A 341 5.64 -9.27 -17.48
C LEU A 341 6.67 -8.58 -18.39
N ARG A 342 7.28 -7.50 -17.89
CA ARG A 342 8.36 -6.80 -18.57
C ARG A 342 9.70 -7.06 -17.89
N ILE A 343 10.77 -6.88 -18.65
CA ILE A 343 12.15 -6.99 -18.20
C ILE A 343 12.70 -5.58 -18.05
N GLY A 344 13.22 -5.25 -16.85
CA GLY A 344 13.83 -3.96 -16.53
C GLY A 344 13.02 -3.17 -15.49
N ASP A 345 13.47 -1.94 -15.22
CA ASP A 345 12.79 -1.02 -14.31
C ASP A 345 11.81 -0.14 -15.10
N GLY A 346 10.51 -0.28 -14.82
CA GLY A 346 9.46 0.49 -15.49
C GLY A 346 9.61 2.01 -15.32
N ALA A 347 10.31 2.48 -14.27
CA ALA A 347 10.62 3.90 -14.10
C ALA A 347 11.59 4.45 -15.16
N ALA A 348 12.34 3.58 -15.84
CA ALA A 348 13.25 3.96 -16.93
C ALA A 348 12.53 4.18 -18.27
N GLY A 349 11.26 3.80 -18.40
CA GLY A 349 10.37 4.12 -19.53
C GLY A 349 10.53 3.28 -20.79
N ASP A 350 11.58 2.47 -20.93
CA ASP A 350 11.84 1.60 -22.10
C ASP A 350 12.11 0.16 -21.64
N THR A 351 11.07 -0.54 -21.22
CA THR A 351 11.15 -1.96 -20.82
C THR A 351 10.46 -2.85 -21.86
N THR A 352 11.09 -3.98 -22.19
CA THR A 352 10.54 -4.95 -23.14
C THR A 352 9.72 -6.01 -22.42
N LEU A 353 8.74 -6.61 -23.09
CA LEU A 353 8.05 -7.78 -22.55
C LEU A 353 9.01 -8.96 -22.43
N ALA A 354 8.69 -9.87 -21.51
CA ALA A 354 9.47 -11.08 -21.29
C ALA A 354 9.57 -11.93 -22.56
N ASP A 355 10.72 -12.56 -22.74
CA ASP A 355 10.97 -13.42 -23.89
C ASP A 355 9.89 -14.50 -24.02
N HIS A 356 9.48 -14.75 -25.26
CA HIS A 356 8.42 -15.70 -25.64
C HIS A 356 7.01 -15.38 -25.13
N TYR A 357 6.79 -14.48 -24.16
CA TYR A 357 5.46 -14.21 -23.59
C TYR A 357 4.38 -13.93 -24.64
N LEU A 358 4.65 -13.00 -25.56
CA LEU A 358 3.72 -12.68 -26.65
C LEU A 358 3.55 -13.81 -27.66
N GLN A 359 4.63 -14.54 -27.93
CA GLN A 359 4.58 -15.69 -28.85
C GLN A 359 3.69 -16.79 -28.30
N GLU A 360 3.85 -17.13 -27.01
CA GLU A 360 3.12 -18.22 -26.36
C GLU A 360 1.64 -17.87 -26.14
N THR A 361 1.36 -16.64 -25.68
CA THR A 361 -0.03 -16.19 -25.50
C THR A 361 -0.77 -16.11 -26.83
N LEU A 362 -0.11 -15.66 -27.90
CA LEU A 362 -0.68 -15.68 -29.25
C LEU A 362 -0.95 -17.11 -29.73
N ALA A 363 0.07 -17.98 -29.70
CA ALA A 363 -0.02 -19.33 -30.22
C ALA A 363 -1.10 -20.13 -29.49
N TRP A 364 -1.16 -20.01 -28.16
CA TRP A 364 -2.18 -20.64 -27.34
C TRP A 364 -3.59 -20.10 -27.65
N SER A 365 -3.77 -18.78 -27.72
CA SER A 365 -5.08 -18.16 -28.00
C SER A 365 -5.58 -18.54 -29.40
N ALA A 366 -4.70 -18.48 -30.40
CA ALA A 366 -5.00 -18.89 -31.76
C ALA A 366 -5.38 -20.37 -31.81
N GLY A 367 -4.61 -21.22 -31.13
CA GLY A 367 -4.90 -22.65 -31.02
C GLY A 367 -6.26 -22.92 -30.37
N MET A 368 -6.61 -22.23 -29.28
CA MET A 368 -7.90 -22.40 -28.60
C MET A 368 -9.08 -22.03 -29.51
N VAL A 369 -8.98 -20.90 -30.23
CA VAL A 369 -9.98 -20.50 -31.22
C VAL A 369 -10.09 -21.51 -32.37
N LEU A 370 -8.96 -22.06 -32.80
CA LEU A 370 -8.91 -23.09 -33.86
C LEU A 370 -9.43 -24.46 -33.39
N GLY A 371 -9.65 -24.65 -32.09
CA GLY A 371 -10.01 -25.95 -31.51
C GLY A 371 -8.84 -26.93 -31.43
N TYR A 372 -7.61 -26.43 -31.38
CA TYR A 372 -6.42 -27.26 -31.21
C TYR A 372 -6.28 -27.71 -29.76
N ARG A 373 -5.63 -28.85 -29.57
CA ARG A 373 -5.35 -29.41 -28.24
C ARG A 373 -3.97 -28.97 -27.78
N GLN A 374 -3.88 -28.48 -26.55
CA GLN A 374 -2.62 -28.23 -25.87
C GLN A 374 -1.99 -29.57 -25.41
N THR A 375 -0.73 -29.80 -25.79
CA THR A 375 0.03 -31.02 -25.44
C THR A 375 1.20 -30.77 -24.51
N ALA A 376 1.68 -29.53 -24.38
CA ALA A 376 2.76 -29.19 -23.47
C ALA A 376 2.33 -29.34 -21.99
N PRO A 377 3.28 -29.45 -21.05
CA PRO A 377 2.96 -29.45 -19.62
C PRO A 377 2.11 -28.23 -19.23
N LYS A 378 1.08 -28.48 -18.41
CA LYS A 378 0.16 -27.42 -17.94
C LYS A 378 0.89 -26.37 -17.11
N VAL A 379 1.91 -26.74 -16.35
CA VAL A 379 2.72 -25.82 -15.54
C VAL A 379 4.17 -25.88 -16.01
N ALA A 380 4.68 -24.76 -16.48
CA ALA A 380 6.04 -24.63 -17.00
C ALA A 380 6.61 -23.24 -16.72
N GLY A 381 7.93 -23.09 -16.88
CA GLY A 381 8.65 -21.84 -16.65
C GLY A 381 9.53 -21.87 -15.40
N HIS A 382 9.75 -20.70 -14.79
CA HIS A 382 10.57 -20.59 -13.60
C HIS A 382 9.84 -21.05 -12.33
N GLU A 383 10.61 -21.37 -11.29
CA GLU A 383 10.08 -21.78 -9.98
C GLU A 383 9.19 -20.69 -9.39
N ILE A 384 7.97 -21.03 -9.01
CA ILE A 384 7.07 -20.09 -8.32
C ILE A 384 7.34 -20.18 -6.83
N TYR A 385 7.78 -19.09 -6.22
CA TYR A 385 8.06 -18.99 -4.80
C TYR A 385 7.20 -17.91 -4.13
N GLN A 386 6.66 -18.24 -2.95
CA GLN A 386 5.87 -17.33 -2.14
C GLN A 386 6.33 -17.40 -0.67
N SER A 387 6.80 -16.27 -0.14
CA SER A 387 7.46 -16.21 1.17
C SER A 387 6.51 -16.45 2.35
N ILE A 388 5.29 -15.93 2.25
CA ILE A 388 4.23 -16.03 3.24
C ILE A 388 2.96 -16.54 2.56
N GLY A 389 2.03 -17.13 3.30
CA GLY A 389 0.69 -17.42 2.80
C GLY A 389 -0.17 -16.16 2.73
N LEU A 390 -1.28 -16.23 1.99
CA LEU A 390 -2.28 -15.17 1.96
C LEU A 390 -2.82 -14.88 3.38
N PRO A 391 -2.66 -13.65 3.92
CA PRO A 391 -2.90 -13.37 5.32
C PRO A 391 -4.38 -13.48 5.68
N VAL A 392 -4.71 -14.05 6.83
CA VAL A 392 -6.07 -14.00 7.38
C VAL A 392 -6.21 -12.75 8.23
N ILE A 393 -7.12 -11.86 7.82
CA ILE A 393 -7.31 -10.52 8.39
C ILE A 393 -8.62 -10.49 9.18
N HIS A 394 -8.57 -9.86 10.35
CA HIS A 394 -9.73 -9.55 11.14
C HIS A 394 -9.79 -8.05 11.39
N SER A 395 -10.98 -7.46 11.25
CA SER A 395 -11.21 -6.06 11.59
C SER A 395 -10.97 -5.82 13.09
N ASP A 396 -10.32 -4.72 13.42
CA ASP A 396 -10.06 -4.27 14.78
C ASP A 396 -10.70 -2.88 15.00
N PRO A 397 -12.02 -2.82 15.25
CA PRO A 397 -12.73 -1.54 15.39
C PRO A 397 -12.26 -0.73 16.60
N VAL A 398 -11.83 -1.40 17.68
CA VAL A 398 -11.32 -0.74 18.89
C VAL A 398 -9.97 -0.10 18.60
N GLY A 399 -9.04 -0.85 18.00
CA GLY A 399 -7.75 -0.32 17.57
C GLY A 399 -7.89 0.79 16.53
N MET A 400 -8.86 0.68 15.61
CA MET A 400 -9.19 1.70 14.62
C MET A 400 -9.61 3.01 15.28
N TRP A 401 -10.62 3.00 16.17
CA TRP A 401 -11.08 4.23 16.83
C TRP A 401 -10.01 4.83 17.74
N TYR A 402 -9.24 3.99 18.44
CA TYR A 402 -8.07 4.44 19.19
C TYR A 402 -7.09 5.19 18.27
N ALA A 403 -6.74 4.60 17.12
CA ALA A 403 -5.85 5.22 16.13
C ALA A 403 -6.38 6.56 15.61
N ILE A 404 -7.67 6.62 15.23
CA ILE A 404 -8.29 7.84 14.70
C ILE A 404 -8.24 8.95 15.74
N VAL A 405 -8.71 8.68 16.96
CA VAL A 405 -8.79 9.68 18.02
C VAL A 405 -7.40 10.24 18.36
N ILE A 406 -6.39 9.38 18.56
CA ILE A 406 -5.06 9.86 18.94
C ILE A 406 -4.38 10.65 17.82
N HIS A 407 -4.56 10.27 16.54
CA HIS A 407 -3.93 10.98 15.42
C HIS A 407 -4.64 12.30 15.11
N VAL A 408 -5.97 12.34 15.15
CA VAL A 408 -6.75 13.58 14.99
C VAL A 408 -6.39 14.56 16.10
N LEU A 409 -6.37 14.11 17.36
CA LEU A 409 -5.93 14.95 18.48
C LEU A 409 -4.50 15.43 18.29
N LEU A 410 -3.57 14.56 17.88
CA LEU A 410 -2.18 14.95 17.62
C LEU A 410 -2.11 16.08 16.57
N ILE A 411 -2.79 15.94 15.44
CA ILE A 411 -2.79 16.94 14.37
C ILE A 411 -3.36 18.27 14.88
N LEU A 412 -4.51 18.25 15.56
CA LEU A 412 -5.12 19.45 16.14
C LEU A 412 -4.18 20.15 17.13
N PHE A 413 -3.50 19.40 17.98
CA PHE A 413 -2.58 19.94 18.97
C PHE A 413 -1.24 20.41 18.38
N ILE A 414 -0.75 19.79 17.30
CA ILE A 414 0.38 20.31 16.51
C ILE A 414 0.00 21.66 15.91
N ILE A 415 -1.19 21.78 15.29
CA ILE A 415 -1.68 23.04 14.71
C ILE A 415 -1.83 24.09 15.82
N ALA A 416 -2.46 23.74 16.95
CA ALA A 416 -2.61 24.64 18.08
C ALA A 416 -1.25 25.11 18.62
N THR A 417 -0.28 24.20 18.74
CA THR A 417 1.10 24.52 19.15
C THR A 417 1.76 25.48 18.16
N ALA A 418 1.61 25.26 16.85
CA ALA A 418 2.17 26.13 15.83
C ALA A 418 1.55 27.54 15.86
N VAL A 419 0.22 27.64 15.94
CA VAL A 419 -0.49 28.92 16.06
C VAL A 419 -0.08 29.65 17.34
N TYR A 420 -0.05 28.96 18.48
CA TYR A 420 0.36 29.57 19.75
C TYR A 420 1.83 30.02 19.73
N SER A 421 2.70 29.26 19.06
CA SER A 421 4.10 29.63 18.84
C SER A 421 4.22 30.94 18.07
N LEU A 422 3.43 31.12 17.00
CA LEU A 422 3.39 32.34 16.20
C LEU A 422 2.86 33.53 17.01
N VAL A 423 1.82 33.34 17.81
CA VAL A 423 1.29 34.38 18.72
C VAL A 423 2.36 34.81 19.72
N VAL A 424 3.00 33.86 20.41
CA VAL A 424 4.07 34.15 21.37
C VAL A 424 5.25 34.84 20.70
N LEU A 425 5.62 34.44 19.47
CA LEU A 425 6.66 35.09 18.68
C LEU A 425 6.29 36.54 18.34
N GLY A 426 5.06 36.80 17.90
CA GLY A 426 4.56 38.15 17.63
C GLY A 426 4.59 39.05 18.86
N TYR A 427 4.11 38.54 20.00
CA TYR A 427 4.20 39.25 21.29
C TYR A 427 5.65 39.52 21.70
N LYS A 428 6.56 38.57 21.46
CA LYS A 428 7.99 38.74 21.74
C LYS A 428 8.61 39.82 20.86
N ILE A 429 8.30 39.83 19.56
CA ILE A 429 8.76 40.87 18.62
C ILE A 429 8.23 42.24 19.04
N ALA A 430 6.94 42.34 19.38
CA ALA A 430 6.34 43.59 19.86
C ALA A 430 6.95 44.06 21.20
N ALA A 431 7.23 43.15 22.13
CA ALA A 431 7.89 43.46 23.39
C ALA A 431 9.34 43.95 23.20
N LEU A 432 10.08 43.34 22.26
CA LEU A 432 11.42 43.77 21.86
C LEU A 432 11.40 45.15 21.21
N ALA A 433 10.44 45.42 20.31
CA ALA A 433 10.25 46.73 19.71
C ALA A 433 9.97 47.81 20.77
N LYS A 434 9.21 47.47 21.82
CA LYS A 434 8.90 48.36 22.95
C LYS A 434 10.00 48.40 24.03
N ARG A 435 11.18 47.78 23.81
CA ARG A 435 12.29 47.68 24.78
C ARG A 435 11.87 47.13 26.16
N SER A 436 10.81 46.32 26.21
CA SER A 436 10.32 45.72 27.45
C SER A 436 11.25 44.59 27.90
N LYS A 437 11.66 44.61 29.17
CA LYS A 437 12.46 43.54 29.80
C LYS A 437 11.61 42.41 30.39
N ARG A 438 10.28 42.45 30.23
CA ARG A 438 9.38 41.42 30.81
C ARG A 438 9.47 40.12 30.00
N PRO A 439 9.77 38.97 30.64
CA PRO A 439 9.73 37.68 29.97
C PRO A 439 8.32 37.35 29.47
N VAL A 440 8.20 36.93 28.21
CA VAL A 440 6.91 36.84 27.51
C VAL A 440 6.23 35.48 27.69
N ALA A 441 7.00 34.39 27.76
CA ALA A 441 6.44 33.02 27.82
C ALA A 441 7.07 32.16 28.92
N PHE A 442 8.34 31.78 28.80
CA PHE A 442 8.98 30.81 29.70
C PHE A 442 9.94 31.46 30.69
N ALA A 443 10.06 30.90 31.90
CA ALA A 443 11.02 31.33 32.92
C ALA A 443 11.60 30.14 33.70
N GLY A 444 12.88 30.22 34.08
CA GLY A 444 13.53 29.24 34.97
C GLY A 444 14.00 27.94 34.30
N ASN A 445 14.31 26.93 35.11
CA ASN A 445 14.83 25.64 34.64
C ASN A 445 13.77 24.79 33.92
N PHE A 446 12.50 24.93 34.30
CA PHE A 446 11.38 24.25 33.65
C PHE A 446 11.25 24.60 32.15
N ALA A 447 11.57 25.84 31.78
CA ALA A 447 11.61 26.31 30.40
C ALA A 447 12.60 25.51 29.52
N LYS A 448 13.75 25.15 30.09
CA LYS A 448 14.79 24.40 29.39
C LYS A 448 14.37 22.94 29.23
N ASP A 449 13.88 22.35 30.32
CA ASP A 449 13.46 20.95 30.34
C ASP A 449 12.30 20.72 29.36
N ILE A 450 11.29 21.61 29.33
CA ILE A 450 10.16 21.49 28.39
C ILE A 450 10.56 21.77 26.94
N LEU A 451 11.46 22.72 26.68
CA LEU A 451 11.97 22.98 25.33
C LEU A 451 12.74 21.78 24.80
N PHE A 452 13.62 21.20 25.63
CA PHE A 452 14.39 20.02 25.25
C PHE A 452 13.48 18.82 24.99
N ALA A 453 12.48 18.60 25.84
CA ALA A 453 11.50 17.54 25.67
C ALA A 453 10.63 17.75 24.41
N ALA A 454 10.25 19.00 24.10
CA ALA A 454 9.54 19.34 22.86
C ALA A 454 10.38 19.03 21.63
N ILE A 455 11.64 19.50 21.59
CA ILE A 455 12.57 19.23 20.49
C ILE A 455 12.76 17.72 20.33
N ALA A 456 13.03 16.98 21.41
CA ALA A 456 13.20 15.53 21.36
C ALA A 456 11.94 14.83 20.80
N SER A 457 10.75 15.24 21.24
CA SER A 457 9.48 14.66 20.78
C SER A 457 9.25 14.90 19.29
N PHE A 458 9.46 16.13 18.80
CA PHE A 458 9.33 16.45 17.39
C PHE A 458 10.39 15.76 16.53
N VAL A 459 11.63 15.66 17.02
CA VAL A 459 12.69 14.91 16.32
C VAL A 459 12.33 13.43 16.20
N ALA A 460 11.86 12.79 17.27
CA ALA A 460 11.42 11.39 17.22
C ALA A 460 10.26 11.18 16.25
N LEU A 461 9.26 12.08 16.25
CA LEU A 461 8.14 12.05 15.31
C LEU A 461 8.62 12.20 13.86
N TRP A 462 9.51 13.16 13.59
CA TRP A 462 10.05 13.38 12.24
C TRP A 462 10.89 12.21 11.76
N LEU A 463 11.71 11.60 12.62
CA LEU A 463 12.47 10.39 12.28
C LEU A 463 11.52 9.25 11.91
N PHE A 464 10.43 9.08 12.67
CA PHE A 464 9.41 8.07 12.37
C PHE A 464 8.74 8.32 11.02
N VAL A 465 8.25 9.54 10.78
CA VAL A 465 7.60 9.90 9.50
C VAL A 465 8.57 9.73 8.32
N ALA A 466 9.82 10.16 8.46
CA ALA A 466 10.83 10.02 7.43
C ALA A 466 11.13 8.55 7.11
N ALA A 467 11.25 7.70 8.13
CA ALA A 467 11.52 6.28 7.94
C ALA A 467 10.35 5.56 7.25
N VAL A 468 9.11 5.82 7.66
CA VAL A 468 7.91 5.29 7.02
C VAL A 468 7.81 5.76 5.57
N THR A 469 8.09 7.03 5.31
CA THR A 469 8.10 7.60 3.94
C THR A 469 9.11 6.87 3.06
N GLN A 470 10.32 6.60 3.56
CA GLN A 470 11.33 5.86 2.81
C GLN A 470 10.92 4.43 2.50
N ILE A 471 10.23 3.75 3.43
CA ILE A 471 9.67 2.41 3.19
C ILE A 471 8.68 2.47 2.04
N ILE A 472 7.70 3.37 2.11
CA ILE A 472 6.65 3.52 1.08
C ILE A 472 7.27 3.77 -0.30
N VAL A 473 8.27 4.66 -0.38
CA VAL A 473 8.98 4.95 -1.63
C VAL A 473 9.70 3.71 -2.17
N ARG A 474 10.36 2.92 -1.31
CA ARG A 474 11.06 1.70 -1.75
C ARG A 474 10.10 0.60 -2.21
N VAL A 475 8.96 0.45 -1.53
CA VAL A 475 7.90 -0.47 -1.96
C VAL A 475 7.36 -0.06 -3.33
N ALA A 476 7.14 1.24 -3.56
CA ALA A 476 6.70 1.73 -4.87
C ALA A 476 7.71 1.42 -5.99
N PHE A 477 9.01 1.64 -5.76
CA PHE A 477 10.04 1.26 -6.74
C PHE A 477 10.11 -0.24 -6.97
N LEU A 478 9.95 -1.06 -5.92
CA LEU A 478 9.92 -2.52 -6.05
C LEU A 478 8.73 -2.98 -6.91
N ALA A 479 7.54 -2.39 -6.70
CA ALA A 479 6.36 -2.64 -7.52
C ALA A 479 6.54 -2.25 -9.01
N TRP A 480 7.46 -1.33 -9.32
CA TRP A 480 7.84 -0.96 -10.69
C TRP A 480 8.96 -1.83 -11.29
N GLY A 481 9.36 -2.91 -10.62
CA GLY A 481 10.37 -3.85 -11.12
C GLY A 481 11.82 -3.49 -10.74
N ALA A 482 12.04 -2.45 -9.93
CA ALA A 482 13.39 -2.10 -9.49
C ALA A 482 13.98 -3.19 -8.57
N ALA A 483 15.27 -3.46 -8.72
CA ALA A 483 15.96 -4.42 -7.86
C ALA A 483 15.88 -4.00 -6.37
N PRO A 484 15.61 -4.95 -5.45
CA PRO A 484 15.46 -4.63 -4.05
C PRO A 484 16.77 -4.09 -3.46
N LYS A 485 16.71 -2.90 -2.87
CA LYS A 485 17.82 -2.34 -2.08
C LYS A 485 17.73 -2.88 -0.65
N ILE A 486 18.28 -4.08 -0.46
CA ILE A 486 18.20 -4.83 0.80
C ILE A 486 18.98 -4.12 1.90
N GLY A 487 18.30 -3.83 3.01
CA GLY A 487 18.93 -3.39 4.25
C GLY A 487 19.41 -1.93 4.27
N GLY A 488 20.27 -1.63 5.24
CA GLY A 488 20.75 -0.29 5.54
C GLY A 488 19.77 0.51 6.40
N MET A 489 19.40 1.72 5.96
CA MET A 489 18.60 2.68 6.74
C MET A 489 17.23 2.13 7.14
N VAL A 490 16.58 1.31 6.30
CA VAL A 490 15.21 0.85 6.56
C VAL A 490 15.13 -0.12 7.73
N TYR A 491 16.13 -1.00 7.88
CA TYR A 491 16.23 -1.89 9.03
C TYR A 491 16.62 -1.14 10.31
N TRP A 492 17.69 -0.34 10.23
CA TRP A 492 18.26 0.34 11.40
C TRP A 492 17.43 1.54 11.88
N SER A 493 16.63 2.17 11.00
CA SER A 493 15.78 3.30 11.36
C SER A 493 14.85 2.98 12.52
N TRP A 494 14.29 1.76 12.58
CA TRP A 494 13.43 1.35 13.69
C TRP A 494 14.15 1.48 15.03
N TYR A 495 15.34 0.88 15.16
CA TYR A 495 16.15 0.96 16.39
C TYR A 495 16.60 2.39 16.71
N VAL A 496 16.92 3.20 15.69
CA VAL A 496 17.24 4.62 15.88
C VAL A 496 16.04 5.38 16.46
N ILE A 497 14.83 5.12 15.96
CA ILE A 497 13.60 5.73 16.47
C ILE A 497 13.30 5.22 17.89
N GLN A 498 13.51 3.94 18.18
CA GLN A 498 13.39 3.39 19.53
C GLN A 498 14.35 4.08 20.52
N ALA A 499 15.62 4.28 20.13
CA ALA A 499 16.58 5.04 20.93
C ALA A 499 16.13 6.50 21.12
N ALA A 500 15.57 7.13 20.08
CA ALA A 500 14.98 8.46 20.20
C ALA A 500 13.79 8.46 21.17
N CYS A 501 12.93 7.42 21.16
CA CYS A 501 11.83 7.27 22.10
C CYS A 501 12.31 7.18 23.55
N VAL A 502 13.39 6.42 23.82
CA VAL A 502 14.03 6.39 25.15
C VAL A 502 14.46 7.79 25.59
N VAL A 503 15.09 8.56 24.70
CA VAL A 503 15.46 9.96 24.98
C VAL A 503 14.22 10.81 25.27
N VAL A 504 13.15 10.69 24.48
CA VAL A 504 11.90 11.41 24.72
C VAL A 504 11.34 11.10 26.11
N VAL A 505 11.25 9.82 26.49
CA VAL A 505 10.75 9.43 27.82
C VAL A 505 11.65 9.95 28.95
N TRP A 506 12.98 9.95 28.75
CA TRP A 506 13.91 10.55 29.70
C TRP A 506 13.67 12.05 29.88
N THR A 507 13.51 12.80 28.78
CA THR A 507 13.22 14.25 28.84
C THR A 507 11.87 14.54 29.50
N TRP A 508 10.86 13.72 29.24
CA TRP A 508 9.56 13.77 29.93
C TRP A 508 9.70 13.55 31.44
N SER A 509 10.55 12.61 31.83
CA SER A 509 10.84 12.33 33.24
C SER A 509 11.51 13.52 33.92
N MET A 510 12.39 14.25 33.21
CA MET A 510 12.99 15.50 33.72
C MET A 510 11.94 16.61 33.92
N VAL A 511 11.00 16.74 32.97
CA VAL A 511 9.88 17.71 33.08
C VAL A 511 9.02 17.37 34.30
N LEU A 512 8.63 16.11 34.47
CA LEU A 512 7.80 15.65 35.60
C LEU A 512 8.54 15.75 36.95
N THR A 513 9.84 15.43 37.00
CA THR A 513 10.65 15.64 38.21
C THR A 513 10.69 17.12 38.58
N THR A 514 10.89 18.00 37.60
CA THR A 514 10.88 19.44 37.86
C THR A 514 9.49 19.91 38.32
N LEU A 515 8.41 19.36 37.77
CA LEU A 515 7.06 19.61 38.24
C LEU A 515 6.87 19.15 39.70
N LEU A 516 7.28 17.93 40.05
CA LEU A 516 7.21 17.39 41.42
C LEU A 516 8.03 18.23 42.42
N GLU A 517 9.25 18.61 42.04
CA GLU A 517 10.10 19.50 42.83
C GLU A 517 9.39 20.84 43.11
N THR A 518 8.72 21.41 42.10
CA THR A 518 7.95 22.66 42.27
C THR A 518 6.71 22.48 43.16
N MET A 519 6.00 21.36 43.06
CA MET A 519 4.85 21.06 43.92
C MET A 519 5.27 20.81 45.37
N ALA A 520 6.41 20.14 45.58
CA ALA A 520 6.99 19.94 46.91
C ALA A 520 7.35 21.27 47.57
N LEU A 521 7.94 22.20 46.81
CA LEU A 521 8.25 23.56 47.25
C LEU A 521 7.01 24.39 47.62
N LYS A 522 5.89 24.22 46.89
CA LYS A 522 4.60 24.86 47.22
C LYS A 522 3.90 24.25 48.44
N GLY A 523 4.41 23.11 48.94
CA GLY A 523 3.84 22.37 50.05
C GLY A 523 2.64 21.49 49.67
N TRP A 524 2.39 21.26 48.37
CA TRP A 524 1.27 20.45 47.89
C TRP A 524 1.47 18.95 48.14
N LEU A 525 2.73 18.50 48.23
CA LEU A 525 3.09 17.11 48.54
C LEU A 525 3.29 16.86 50.05
N ARG A 526 3.04 17.87 50.91
CA ARG A 526 3.10 17.71 52.37
C ARG A 526 1.72 17.35 52.91
N GLY A 527 1.61 16.25 53.65
CA GLY A 527 0.46 16.00 54.51
C GLY A 527 0.23 17.18 55.47
N LYS A 528 -1.03 17.42 55.86
CA LYS A 528 -1.59 18.62 56.56
C LYS A 528 -0.86 19.14 57.83
N LYS A 529 0.30 18.63 58.24
CA LYS A 529 0.87 18.81 59.59
C LYS A 529 2.16 19.66 59.74
N LYS A 530 2.65 20.41 58.73
CA LYS A 530 3.80 21.33 58.96
C LYS A 530 3.55 22.76 58.45
N PRO A 531 3.63 23.80 59.30
CA PRO A 531 3.46 25.18 58.87
C PRO A 531 4.57 25.60 57.88
N LYS A 532 4.22 26.43 56.89
CA LYS A 532 5.18 27.05 55.98
C LYS A 532 6.01 28.06 56.77
N THR A 533 7.33 28.07 56.61
CA THR A 533 8.16 29.09 57.27
C THR A 533 7.98 30.45 56.58
N GLN A 534 8.09 31.55 57.33
CA GLN A 534 7.90 32.93 56.83
C GLN A 534 8.76 33.26 55.59
N ARG A 535 9.96 32.69 55.50
CA ARG A 535 10.87 32.79 54.34
C ARG A 535 10.45 31.94 53.12
N GLN A 536 9.66 30.88 53.31
CA GLN A 536 9.06 30.12 52.21
C GLN A 536 7.90 30.88 51.59
N VAL A 537 7.14 31.61 52.42
CA VAL A 537 6.08 32.51 51.98
C VAL A 537 6.67 33.63 51.13
N GLU A 538 7.74 34.29 51.59
CA GLU A 538 8.50 35.29 50.81
C GLU A 538 9.07 34.76 49.48
N PHE A 539 9.59 33.53 49.46
CA PHE A 539 10.10 32.90 48.23
C PHE A 539 8.99 32.59 47.21
N LEU A 540 7.81 32.22 47.70
CA LEU A 540 6.62 31.96 46.89
C LEU A 540 5.95 33.25 46.40
N GLU A 541 5.93 34.30 47.22
CA GLU A 541 5.37 35.63 46.89
C GLU A 541 6.20 36.38 45.83
N ASN A 542 7.54 36.28 45.87
CA ASN A 542 8.40 36.96 44.89
C ASN A 542 8.47 36.29 43.50
N ARG A 543 7.87 35.10 43.32
CA ARG A 543 7.83 34.37 42.04
C ARG A 543 6.46 33.75 41.81
N THR A 544 5.47 34.62 41.58
CA THR A 544 4.06 34.26 41.32
C THR A 544 3.86 33.29 40.15
N HIS A 545 4.82 33.15 39.23
CA HIS A 545 4.79 32.15 38.16
C HIS A 545 6.13 31.39 38.07
N PHE A 546 6.20 30.21 38.70
CA PHE A 546 7.41 29.37 38.69
C PHE A 546 7.52 28.46 37.44
N LEU A 547 6.38 28.16 36.80
CA LEU A 547 6.30 27.31 35.60
C LEU A 547 6.39 28.12 34.30
N ALA A 548 5.86 29.34 34.29
CA ALA A 548 5.82 30.25 33.14
C ALA A 548 6.12 31.68 33.58
N ALA A 549 6.34 32.60 32.65
CA ALA A 549 6.54 34.01 32.98
C ALA A 549 5.24 34.83 32.95
N SER A 550 4.17 34.26 32.40
CA SER A 550 2.88 34.90 32.16
C SER A 550 1.76 33.85 32.12
N LYS A 551 0.48 34.26 32.25
CA LYS A 551 -0.68 33.37 32.03
C LYS A 551 -0.67 32.74 30.63
N MET A 552 -0.24 33.52 29.63
CA MET A 552 -0.04 33.05 28.26
C MET A 552 1.03 31.95 28.19
N GLY A 553 2.13 32.09 28.93
CA GLY A 553 3.15 31.05 29.01
C GLY A 553 2.65 29.75 29.66
N VAL A 554 1.74 29.83 30.64
CA VAL A 554 1.10 28.65 31.23
C VAL A 554 0.24 27.92 30.20
N GLY A 555 -0.58 28.66 29.44
CA GLY A 555 -1.38 28.09 28.36
C GLY A 555 -0.53 27.40 27.30
N TYR A 556 0.58 28.04 26.89
CA TYR A 556 1.49 27.45 25.91
C TYR A 556 2.13 26.14 26.40
N ILE A 557 2.55 26.11 27.67
CA ILE A 557 3.13 24.90 28.30
C ILE A 557 2.13 23.75 28.29
N ILE A 558 0.85 24.00 28.60
CA ILE A 558 -0.18 22.95 28.63
C ILE A 558 -0.38 22.39 27.23
N ILE A 559 -0.57 23.25 26.23
CA ILE A 559 -0.76 22.84 24.83
C ILE A 559 0.45 22.03 24.35
N LEU A 560 1.66 22.51 24.63
CA LEU A 560 2.90 21.84 24.25
C LEU A 560 3.06 20.47 24.93
N ALA A 561 2.78 20.38 26.24
CA ALA A 561 2.84 19.14 27.00
C ALA A 561 1.83 18.11 26.48
N VAL A 562 0.58 18.52 26.20
CA VAL A 562 -0.43 17.61 25.62
C VAL A 562 0.00 17.15 24.23
N THR A 563 0.53 18.04 23.40
CA THR A 563 1.05 17.69 22.06
C THR A 563 2.14 16.63 22.16
N MET A 564 3.12 16.83 23.04
CA MET A 564 4.21 15.88 23.25
C MET A 564 3.73 14.53 23.82
N LEU A 565 2.66 14.53 24.64
CA LEU A 565 2.08 13.30 25.17
C LEU A 565 1.39 12.52 24.05
N LEU A 566 0.66 13.21 23.18
CA LEU A 566 0.04 12.63 22.00
C LEU A 566 1.10 12.05 21.05
N VAL A 567 2.27 12.69 20.90
CA VAL A 567 3.41 12.11 20.17
C VAL A 567 3.82 10.77 20.78
N LEU A 568 4.02 10.69 22.11
CA LEU A 568 4.37 9.44 22.77
C LEU A 568 3.31 8.35 22.58
N LEU A 569 2.03 8.70 22.69
CA LEU A 569 0.92 7.76 22.49
C LEU A 569 0.82 7.26 21.06
N VAL A 570 1.08 8.12 20.07
CA VAL A 570 1.15 7.71 18.66
C VAL A 570 2.34 6.78 18.41
N LEU A 571 3.53 7.11 18.92
CA LEU A 571 4.70 6.23 18.79
C LEU A 571 4.48 4.88 19.49
N ALA A 572 3.78 4.88 20.64
CA ALA A 572 3.37 3.67 21.33
C ALA A 572 2.33 2.86 20.56
N PHE A 573 1.30 3.52 20.00
CA PHE A 573 0.32 2.86 19.13
C PHE A 573 1.02 2.13 17.98
N TRP A 574 2.04 2.73 17.36
CA TRP A 574 2.78 2.07 16.28
C TRP A 574 3.76 0.99 16.75
N GLY A 575 4.02 0.86 18.05
CA GLY A 575 4.78 -0.24 18.65
C GLY A 575 6.25 0.08 18.98
N LEU A 576 6.65 1.35 18.97
CA LEU A 576 8.06 1.75 19.16
C LEU A 576 8.59 1.54 20.59
N PHE A 577 7.75 1.13 21.55
CA PHE A 577 8.20 0.76 22.90
C PHE A 577 8.26 -0.75 23.13
N LEU A 578 8.13 -1.55 22.06
CA LEU A 578 8.42 -2.99 22.08
C LEU A 578 9.91 -3.20 21.73
N TYR A 579 10.76 -3.18 22.76
CA TYR A 579 12.22 -3.32 22.63
C TYR A 579 12.66 -4.78 22.51
#